data_AF-A0A177C4T3-F1
#
_entry.id   AF-A0A177C4T3-F1
#
_cell.length_a   1.000
_cell.length_b   1.000
_cell.length_c   1.000
_cell.angle_alpha   90.00
_cell.angle_beta   90.00
_cell.angle_gamma   90.00
#
_symmetry.space_group_name_H-M   'P 1'
#
loop_
_entity.id
_entity.type
_entity.pdbx_description
1 polymer ?
#
loop_
_entity_poly.entity_id
_entity_poly.type
_entity_poly.pdbx_seq_one_letter_code
_entity_poly.pdbx_strand_id
1 'polypeptide(L)'
;MNFHATEEELHKANINIDDKVVRVSGGGYVGVLSVYHELHCLEALRRSTLRSHYYPGMTDKGLDHEDRVVEHLTHCIEYIRRTIMCHADVSVYTAVWIADSHEKPNKDLISGGERECVNWDAIDKWSRSRALKKKVYKVKPGPFEKDLHPNESDVL
;
A
#
# COMPACT_ATOMS: atom_id res chain seq x y z
N MET A 1 -13.64 -3.58 0.30
CA MET A 1 -15.09 -3.67 0.02
C MET A 1 -15.34 -5.08 -0.47
N ASN A 2 -16.26 -5.80 0.18
CA ASN A 2 -16.58 -7.17 -0.20
C ASN A 2 -17.83 -7.13 -1.09
N PHE A 3 -17.91 -8.05 -2.05
CA PHE A 3 -19.08 -8.25 -2.89
C PHE A 3 -19.53 -9.72 -2.82
N HIS A 4 -20.78 -9.95 -3.19
CA HIS A 4 -21.34 -11.29 -3.32
C HIS A 4 -20.86 -11.89 -4.64
N ALA A 5 -19.97 -12.90 -4.56
CA ALA A 5 -19.41 -13.56 -5.73
C ALA A 5 -20.19 -14.82 -6.07
N THR A 6 -20.48 -14.99 -7.36
CA THR A 6 -21.04 -16.21 -7.92
C THR A 6 -19.95 -17.27 -8.15
N GLU A 7 -20.37 -18.52 -8.31
CA GLU A 7 -19.47 -19.63 -8.67
C GLU A 7 -18.79 -19.38 -10.02
N GLU A 8 -19.56 -18.88 -11.00
CA GLU A 8 -19.07 -18.54 -12.33
C GLU A 8 -17.98 -17.45 -12.29
N GLU A 9 -18.17 -16.40 -11.47
CA GLU A 9 -17.17 -15.33 -11.31
C GLU A 9 -15.87 -15.84 -10.69
N LEU A 10 -15.94 -16.71 -9.68
CA LEU A 10 -14.75 -17.30 -9.08
C LEU A 10 -14.00 -18.20 -10.06
N HIS A 11 -14.71 -19.01 -10.85
CA HIS A 11 -14.07 -19.79 -11.91
C HIS A 11 -13.41 -18.93 -12.98
N LYS A 12 -14.07 -17.84 -13.43
CA LYS A 12 -13.47 -16.87 -14.36
C LYS A 12 -12.26 -16.16 -13.76
N ALA A 13 -12.17 -16.05 -12.45
CA ALA A 13 -11.02 -15.52 -11.72
C ALA A 13 -9.93 -16.58 -11.44
N ASN A 14 -9.98 -17.74 -12.11
CA ASN A 14 -9.05 -18.86 -11.94
C ASN A 14 -8.98 -19.40 -10.50
N ILE A 15 -10.07 -19.31 -9.74
CA ILE A 15 -10.16 -19.86 -8.39
C ILE A 15 -10.80 -21.24 -8.46
N ASN A 16 -10.10 -22.24 -7.92
CA ASN A 16 -10.67 -23.57 -7.71
C ASN A 16 -11.55 -23.55 -6.45
N ILE A 17 -12.78 -24.03 -6.58
CA ILE A 17 -13.77 -23.97 -5.50
C ILE A 17 -13.80 -25.32 -4.81
N ASP A 18 -13.27 -25.36 -3.59
CA ASP A 18 -13.31 -26.50 -2.70
C ASP A 18 -14.17 -26.20 -1.45
N ASP A 19 -14.14 -27.11 -0.47
CA ASP A 19 -14.85 -27.00 0.80
C ASP A 19 -14.31 -25.89 1.72
N LYS A 20 -13.11 -25.38 1.46
CA LYS A 20 -12.48 -24.32 2.26
C LYS A 20 -12.92 -22.93 1.83
N VAL A 21 -13.39 -22.75 0.59
CA VAL A 21 -13.86 -21.44 0.13
C VAL A 21 -15.08 -20.98 0.95
N VAL A 22 -14.99 -19.78 1.50
CA VAL A 22 -16.00 -19.21 2.40
C VAL A 22 -17.28 -18.90 1.64
N ARG A 23 -18.29 -19.75 1.85
CA ARG A 23 -19.67 -19.56 1.38
C ARG A 23 -20.41 -18.53 2.21
N VAL A 24 -21.36 -17.84 1.60
CA VAL A 24 -22.24 -16.88 2.29
C VAL A 24 -23.70 -17.38 2.32
N SER A 25 -24.46 -16.89 3.29
CA SER A 25 -25.88 -17.18 3.41
C SER A 25 -26.64 -16.72 2.16
N GLY A 26 -27.53 -17.58 1.64
CA GLY A 26 -28.24 -17.31 0.38
C GLY A 26 -27.52 -17.82 -0.88
N GLY A 27 -26.41 -18.54 -0.72
CA GLY A 27 -25.60 -19.06 -1.84
C GLY A 27 -24.48 -18.10 -2.24
N GLY A 28 -23.52 -18.58 -3.04
CA GLY A 28 -22.35 -17.81 -3.46
C GLY A 28 -21.24 -17.73 -2.40
N TYR A 29 -20.31 -16.80 -2.62
CA TYR A 29 -19.03 -16.72 -1.91
C TYR A 29 -18.65 -15.27 -1.59
N VAL A 30 -17.65 -15.11 -0.72
CA VAL A 30 -17.05 -13.78 -0.48
C VAL A 30 -16.16 -13.41 -1.67
N GLY A 31 -16.42 -12.28 -2.31
CA GLY A 31 -15.55 -11.68 -3.32
C GLY A 31 -14.95 -10.36 -2.85
N VAL A 32 -13.72 -10.06 -3.24
CA VAL A 32 -13.04 -8.77 -3.02
C VAL A 32 -12.20 -8.45 -4.25
N LEU A 33 -12.27 -7.24 -4.80
CA LEU A 33 -11.31 -6.83 -5.85
C LEU A 33 -9.97 -6.45 -5.22
N SER A 34 -8.86 -6.80 -5.87
CA SER A 34 -7.49 -6.50 -5.41
C SER A 34 -7.32 -5.01 -5.04
N VAL A 35 -7.78 -4.09 -5.89
CA VAL A 35 -7.74 -2.64 -5.61
C VAL A 35 -8.36 -2.26 -4.26
N TYR A 36 -9.46 -2.91 -3.87
CA TYR A 36 -10.09 -2.63 -2.58
C TYR A 36 -9.36 -3.29 -1.40
N HIS A 37 -8.66 -4.40 -1.64
CA HIS A 37 -7.78 -5.00 -0.64
C HIS A 37 -6.52 -4.14 -0.44
N GLU A 38 -5.91 -3.66 -1.52
CA GLU A 38 -4.77 -2.74 -1.50
C GLU A 38 -5.10 -1.44 -0.74
N LEU A 39 -6.26 -0.83 -1.05
CA LEU A 39 -6.73 0.35 -0.34
C LEU A 39 -7.01 0.07 1.15
N HIS A 40 -7.55 -1.10 1.49
CA HIS A 40 -7.77 -1.51 2.88
C HIS A 40 -6.45 -1.65 3.65
N CYS A 41 -5.45 -2.31 3.05
CA CYS A 41 -4.12 -2.45 3.63
C CYS A 41 -3.42 -1.09 3.79
N LEU A 42 -3.53 -0.20 2.80
CA LEU A 42 -2.98 1.14 2.88
C LEU A 42 -3.62 1.97 4.01
N GLU A 43 -4.93 1.85 4.21
CA GLU A 43 -5.62 2.49 5.33
C GLU A 43 -5.18 1.92 6.68
N ALA A 44 -4.99 0.60 6.78
CA ALA A 44 -4.45 -0.03 7.98
C ALA A 44 -3.05 0.51 8.32
N LEU A 45 -2.18 0.64 7.30
CA LEU A 45 -0.86 1.25 7.44
C LEU A 45 -0.98 2.71 7.91
N ARG A 46 -1.85 3.52 7.29
CA ARG A 46 -2.09 4.91 7.67
C ARG A 46 -2.42 5.06 9.15
N ARG A 47 -3.38 4.28 9.63
CA ARG A 47 -3.81 4.33 11.04
C ARG A 47 -2.72 3.84 11.99
N SER A 48 -1.90 2.87 11.57
CA SER A 48 -0.77 2.39 12.37
C SER A 48 0.37 3.41 12.44
N THR A 49 0.66 4.12 11.35
CA THR A 49 1.76 5.09 11.28
C THR A 49 1.42 6.44 11.91
N LEU A 50 0.13 6.80 11.94
CA LEU A 50 -0.37 8.05 12.51
C LEU A 50 -1.10 7.79 13.84
N ARG A 51 -0.55 6.88 14.65
CA ARG A 51 -1.22 6.35 15.85
C ARG A 51 -1.57 7.44 16.86
N SER A 52 -0.70 8.43 17.07
CA SER A 52 -0.94 9.59 17.94
C SER A 52 -2.13 10.44 17.50
N HIS A 53 -2.29 10.62 16.18
CA HIS A 53 -3.40 11.37 15.58
C HIS A 53 -4.73 10.60 15.67
N TYR A 54 -4.72 9.27 15.51
CA TYR A 54 -5.93 8.43 15.50
C TYR A 54 -6.29 7.78 16.85
N TYR A 55 -5.35 7.72 17.81
CA TYR A 55 -5.52 7.11 19.13
C TYR A 55 -4.89 7.98 20.24
N PRO A 56 -5.41 9.20 20.49
CA PRO A 56 -4.79 10.21 21.35
C PRO A 56 -4.77 9.88 22.87
N GLY A 57 -4.92 8.62 23.26
CA GLY A 57 -4.90 8.15 24.65
C GLY A 57 -3.91 7.00 24.94
N MET A 58 -3.11 6.58 23.96
CA MET A 58 -2.00 5.66 24.18
C MET A 58 -0.72 6.47 24.44
N THR A 59 -0.07 6.23 25.57
CA THR A 59 1.04 7.04 26.08
C THR A 59 2.33 6.83 25.27
N ASP A 60 2.61 7.73 24.34
CA ASP A 60 3.88 7.78 23.61
C ASP A 60 4.77 8.90 24.18
N LYS A 61 5.78 8.50 24.97
CA LYS A 61 6.87 9.40 25.39
C LYS A 61 7.83 9.60 24.22
N GLY A 62 7.79 10.76 23.56
CA GLY A 62 8.88 11.25 22.69
C GLY A 62 8.48 11.67 21.28
N LEU A 63 7.47 12.54 21.14
CA LEU A 63 6.83 12.85 19.86
C LEU A 63 7.12 14.26 19.31
N ASP A 64 8.15 14.95 19.77
CA ASP A 64 8.40 16.35 19.40
C ASP A 64 8.92 16.54 17.96
N HIS A 65 9.13 15.45 17.21
CA HIS A 65 9.44 15.44 15.77
C HIS A 65 8.22 15.09 14.88
N GLU A 66 7.01 15.01 15.45
CA GLU A 66 5.82 14.47 14.77
C GLU A 66 5.38 15.24 13.53
N ASP A 67 5.24 16.56 13.58
CA ASP A 67 4.47 17.27 12.55
C ASP A 67 5.02 17.08 11.12
N ARG A 68 6.35 17.16 10.96
CA ARG A 68 6.98 16.93 9.64
C ARG A 68 6.92 15.47 9.21
N VAL A 69 7.00 14.53 10.14
CA VAL A 69 6.90 13.09 9.85
C VAL A 69 5.46 12.74 9.46
N VAL A 70 4.48 13.27 10.20
CA VAL A 70 3.05 13.14 9.94
C VAL A 70 2.68 13.73 8.59
N GLU A 71 3.14 14.94 8.27
CA GLU A 71 2.92 15.58 6.97
C GLU A 71 3.52 14.73 5.84
N HIS A 72 4.78 14.31 5.98
CA HIS A 72 5.46 13.51 4.96
C HIS A 72 4.75 12.17 4.73
N LEU A 73 4.44 11.43 5.80
CA LEU A 73 3.74 10.15 5.70
C LEU A 73 2.33 10.31 5.12
N THR A 74 1.60 11.36 5.51
CA THR A 74 0.28 11.65 4.94
C THR A 74 0.38 11.90 3.44
N HIS A 75 1.34 12.71 3.01
CA HIS A 75 1.60 12.94 1.59
C HIS A 75 1.94 11.64 0.84
N CYS A 76 2.85 10.82 1.38
CA CYS A 76 3.23 9.54 0.78
C CYS A 76 2.03 8.59 0.66
N ILE A 77 1.21 8.48 1.69
CA ILE A 77 0.02 7.62 1.69
C ILE A 77 -0.98 8.09 0.64
N GLU A 78 -1.24 9.39 0.54
CA GLU A 78 -2.14 9.93 -0.49
C GLU A 78 -1.61 9.71 -1.91
N TYR A 79 -0.29 9.81 -2.12
CA TYR A 79 0.34 9.49 -3.40
C TYR A 79 0.17 8.01 -3.78
N ILE A 80 0.41 7.09 -2.83
CA ILE A 80 0.23 5.65 -3.05
C ILE A 80 -1.25 5.35 -3.32
N ARG A 81 -2.18 5.93 -2.56
CA ARG A 81 -3.63 5.78 -2.78
C ARG A 81 -4.02 6.17 -4.20
N ARG A 82 -3.53 7.31 -4.71
CA ARG A 82 -3.77 7.76 -6.09
C ARG A 82 -3.20 6.79 -7.11
N THR A 83 -2.01 6.25 -6.86
CA THR A 83 -1.36 5.27 -7.74
C THR A 83 -2.16 3.97 -7.81
N ILE A 84 -2.61 3.44 -6.67
CA ILE A 84 -3.50 2.27 -6.60
C ILE A 84 -4.78 2.51 -7.39
N MET A 85 -5.41 3.67 -7.23
CA MET A 85 -6.63 3.99 -7.98
C MET A 85 -6.39 4.16 -9.48
N CYS A 86 -5.21 4.65 -9.90
CA CYS A 86 -4.84 4.80 -11.30
C CYS A 86 -4.51 3.46 -11.98
N HIS A 87 -3.95 2.52 -11.22
CA HIS A 87 -3.58 1.19 -11.65
C HIS A 87 -4.45 0.14 -10.96
N ALA A 88 -5.76 0.37 -10.95
CA ALA A 88 -6.71 -0.45 -10.21
C ALA A 88 -6.66 -1.92 -10.68
N ASP A 89 -6.13 -2.80 -9.82
CA ASP A 89 -6.14 -4.24 -10.05
C ASP A 89 -7.55 -4.80 -9.78
N VAL A 90 -8.16 -5.32 -10.84
CA VAL A 90 -9.53 -5.88 -10.83
C VAL A 90 -9.55 -7.40 -10.61
N SER A 91 -8.41 -8.02 -10.29
CA SER A 91 -8.34 -9.41 -9.91
C SER A 91 -9.22 -9.70 -8.70
N VAL A 92 -9.91 -10.84 -8.71
CA VAL A 92 -10.80 -11.25 -7.62
C VAL A 92 -10.00 -12.04 -6.58
N TYR A 93 -10.18 -11.64 -5.33
CA TYR A 93 -9.87 -12.42 -4.15
C TYR A 93 -11.14 -13.07 -3.59
N THR A 94 -11.00 -14.26 -3.04
CA THR A 94 -12.00 -14.88 -2.17
C THR A 94 -11.37 -15.24 -0.82
N ALA A 95 -12.20 -15.56 0.16
CA ALA A 95 -11.73 -16.00 1.47
C ALA A 95 -11.76 -17.53 1.56
N VAL A 96 -10.74 -18.12 2.20
CA VAL A 96 -10.69 -19.55 2.52
C VAL A 96 -10.51 -19.76 4.01
N TRP A 97 -11.07 -20.83 4.55
CA TRP A 97 -10.81 -21.30 5.91
C TRP A 97 -9.40 -21.93 5.98
N ILE A 98 -8.61 -21.50 6.95
CA ILE A 98 -7.23 -22.00 7.18
C ILE A 98 -7.06 -22.74 8.52
N ALA A 99 -8.08 -22.69 9.39
CA ALA A 99 -8.08 -23.38 10.67
C ALA A 99 -9.51 -23.74 11.08
N ASP A 100 -9.68 -24.89 11.73
CA ASP A 100 -10.91 -25.27 12.42
C ASP A 100 -10.93 -24.65 13.83
N SER A 101 -11.00 -23.31 13.86
CA SER A 101 -10.99 -22.53 15.09
C SER A 101 -11.74 -21.21 14.90
N HIS A 102 -12.29 -20.69 15.99
CA HIS A 102 -12.83 -19.33 16.04
C HIS A 102 -11.76 -18.27 16.35
N GLU A 103 -10.55 -18.68 16.72
CA GLU A 103 -9.42 -17.79 16.95
C GLU A 103 -8.90 -17.19 15.64
N LYS A 104 -8.52 -15.91 15.66
CA LYS A 104 -7.98 -15.24 14.48
C LYS A 104 -6.45 -15.35 14.43
N PRO A 105 -5.83 -15.53 13.25
CA PRO A 105 -6.47 -15.66 11.94
C PRO A 105 -6.98 -17.10 11.67
N ASN A 106 -8.27 -17.24 11.31
CA ASN A 106 -8.87 -18.50 10.84
C ASN A 106 -9.28 -18.49 9.36
N LYS A 107 -9.05 -17.37 8.68
CA LYS A 107 -9.32 -17.19 7.25
C LYS A 107 -8.14 -16.48 6.60
N ASP A 108 -7.95 -16.76 5.32
CA ASP A 108 -7.00 -16.05 4.46
C ASP A 108 -7.68 -15.62 3.15
N LEU A 109 -7.11 -14.62 2.48
CA LEU A 109 -7.55 -14.18 1.16
C LEU A 109 -6.66 -14.81 0.10
N ILE A 110 -7.27 -15.51 -0.86
CA ILE A 110 -6.58 -16.09 -2.02
C ILE A 110 -7.11 -15.47 -3.31
N SER A 111 -6.26 -15.41 -4.34
CA SER A 111 -6.62 -14.95 -5.68
C SER A 111 -5.97 -15.85 -6.73
N GLY A 112 -6.72 -16.18 -7.78
CA GLY A 112 -6.18 -16.78 -9.01
C GLY A 112 -5.79 -15.74 -10.06
N GLY A 113 -5.85 -14.45 -9.73
CA GLY A 113 -5.55 -13.37 -10.66
C GLY A 113 -4.08 -13.35 -11.10
N GLU A 114 -3.86 -13.34 -12.41
CA GLU A 114 -2.54 -13.20 -13.00
C GLU A 114 -2.14 -11.73 -13.09
N ARG A 115 -0.85 -11.45 -12.83
CA ARG A 115 -0.28 -10.11 -12.88
C ARG A 115 0.98 -10.13 -13.72
N GLU A 116 1.10 -9.16 -14.62
CA GLU A 116 2.31 -8.98 -15.40
C GLU A 116 3.25 -8.02 -14.66
N CYS A 117 4.41 -8.53 -14.26
CA CYS A 117 5.44 -7.72 -13.62
C CYS A 117 6.25 -6.96 -14.67
N VAL A 118 6.60 -5.71 -14.37
CA VAL A 118 7.64 -4.99 -15.12
C VAL A 118 9.01 -5.62 -14.88
N ASN A 119 9.94 -5.44 -15.82
CA ASN A 119 11.33 -5.82 -15.62
C ASN A 119 12.00 -4.87 -14.61
N TRP A 120 11.92 -5.21 -13.32
CA TRP A 120 12.45 -4.41 -12.23
C TRP A 120 13.95 -4.14 -12.35
N ASP A 121 14.73 -5.16 -12.71
CA ASP A 121 16.19 -5.02 -12.84
C ASP A 121 16.59 -4.02 -13.92
N ALA A 122 15.85 -3.99 -15.03
CA ALA A 122 16.07 -3.00 -16.07
C ALA A 122 15.81 -1.58 -15.56
N ILE A 123 14.72 -1.37 -14.81
CA ILE A 123 14.35 -0.07 -14.23
C ILE A 123 15.36 0.38 -13.16
N ASP A 124 15.70 -0.52 -12.23
CA ASP A 124 16.62 -0.23 -11.13
C ASP A 124 18.03 0.06 -11.66
N LYS A 125 18.54 -0.78 -12.59
CA LYS A 125 19.86 -0.56 -13.20
C LYS A 125 19.94 0.76 -13.97
N TRP A 126 18.91 1.08 -14.77
CA TRP A 126 18.83 2.35 -15.48
C TRP A 126 18.87 3.53 -14.49
N SER A 127 18.10 3.45 -13.41
CA SER A 127 18.00 4.50 -12.38
C SER A 127 19.33 4.70 -11.65
N ARG A 128 19.93 3.61 -11.16
CA ARG A 128 21.21 3.65 -10.43
C ARG A 128 22.36 4.17 -11.27
N SER A 129 22.40 3.81 -12.56
CA SER A 129 23.46 4.28 -13.46
C SER A 129 23.51 5.80 -13.62
N ARG A 130 22.40 6.49 -13.30
CA ARG A 130 22.22 7.95 -13.40
C ARG A 130 21.96 8.61 -12.05
N ALA A 131 22.17 7.88 -10.96
CA ALA A 131 21.91 8.39 -9.62
C ALA A 131 22.71 9.68 -9.37
N LEU A 132 22.03 10.68 -8.81
CA LEU A 132 22.67 11.92 -8.38
C LEU A 132 23.59 11.62 -7.19
N LYS A 133 24.89 11.54 -7.46
CA LYS A 133 25.90 11.32 -6.42
C LYS A 133 25.98 12.56 -5.52
N LYS A 134 25.81 12.35 -4.22
CA LYS A 134 26.00 13.38 -3.20
C LYS A 134 27.38 14.03 -3.37
N LYS A 135 27.48 15.35 -3.22
CA LYS A 135 28.68 16.19 -3.42
C LYS A 135 29.16 16.33 -4.88
N VAL A 136 28.66 15.55 -5.84
CA VAL A 136 28.94 15.73 -7.28
C VAL A 136 27.93 16.67 -7.93
N TYR A 137 26.65 16.46 -7.61
CA TYR A 137 25.56 17.28 -8.12
C TYR A 137 25.00 18.16 -7.00
N LYS A 138 24.80 19.45 -7.28
CA LYS A 138 24.12 20.41 -6.40
C LYS A 138 22.86 20.90 -7.11
N VAL A 139 21.75 20.98 -6.37
CA VAL A 139 20.50 21.56 -6.88
C VAL A 139 20.73 23.06 -7.07
N LYS A 140 20.30 23.60 -8.21
CA LYS A 140 20.37 25.05 -8.46
C LYS A 140 19.33 25.76 -7.61
N PRO A 141 19.56 27.03 -7.21
CA PRO A 141 18.60 27.80 -6.42
C PRO A 141 17.22 27.78 -7.05
N GLY A 142 16.21 27.44 -6.25
CA GLY A 142 14.82 27.50 -6.67
C GLY A 142 14.34 28.95 -6.87
N PRO A 143 13.20 29.15 -7.54
CA PRO A 143 12.62 30.48 -7.75
C PRO A 143 12.25 31.22 -6.44
N PHE A 144 12.23 30.51 -5.31
CA PHE A 144 11.88 31.02 -3.98
C PHE A 144 13.07 31.06 -3.00
N GLU A 145 14.31 30.79 -3.44
CA GLU A 145 15.50 30.68 -2.57
C GLU A 145 16.55 31.78 -2.83
N LYS A 146 16.18 32.85 -3.53
CA LYS A 146 17.13 33.84 -4.09
C LYS A 146 18.07 34.49 -3.06
N ASP A 147 17.68 34.54 -1.78
CA ASP A 147 18.38 35.26 -0.72
C ASP A 147 18.92 34.35 0.41
N LEU A 148 18.86 33.01 0.26
CA LEU A 148 19.15 32.05 1.34
C LEU A 148 20.51 31.33 1.24
N HIS A 149 21.43 31.77 0.38
CA HIS A 149 22.73 31.10 0.25
C HIS A 149 23.79 31.71 1.19
N PRO A 150 24.29 30.97 2.19
CA PRO A 150 25.57 31.30 2.78
C PRO A 150 26.69 31.11 1.75
N ASN A 151 27.81 31.80 1.94
CA ASN A 151 28.95 31.78 1.01
C ASN A 151 29.43 30.35 0.75
N GLU A 152 30.02 30.10 -0.43
CA GLU A 152 30.52 28.78 -0.84
C GLU A 152 31.52 28.13 0.15
N SER A 153 32.04 28.91 1.12
CA SER A 153 32.88 28.46 2.24
C SER A 153 32.16 27.63 3.32
N ASP A 154 30.82 27.66 3.38
CA ASP A 154 30.07 27.21 4.56
C ASP A 154 29.47 25.80 4.42
N VAL A 155 29.88 25.03 3.40
CA VAL A 155 29.34 23.70 3.12
C VAL A 155 30.46 22.63 3.21
N LEU A 156 30.60 22.00 4.39
CA LEU A 156 31.40 20.79 4.66
C LEU A 156 30.68 19.49 4.22
#